data_AF-A0A8C9EYN9-F1
#
_entry.id   AF-A0A8C9EYN9-F1
#
_cell.length_a   1.000
_cell.length_b   1.000
_cell.length_c   1.000
_cell.angle_alpha   90.00
_cell.angle_beta   90.00
_cell.angle_gamma   90.00
#
_symmetry.space_group_name_H-M   'P 1'
#
loop_
_entity.id
_entity.type
_entity.pdbx_description
1 polymer ?
#
loop_
_entity_poly.entity_id
_entity_poly.type
_entity_poly.pdbx_seq_one_letter_code
_entity_poly.pdbx_strand_id
1 'polypeptide(L)'
;LSVGILDPRASPTQLNTVEFLWDPSKRASAFIQVHCISTEFTPRKHGGEKGVPFRVQIDTFKQNENGEYTEHLHSASCQIKVFKVGVSAVAGRLGLDGLKGLFQPKPFYDSVILCIISNTKQSRF
;
A
#
# COMPACT_ATOMS: atom_id res chain seq x y z
N LEU A 1 -9.16 -5.59 -11.19
CA LEU A 1 -9.16 -4.17 -11.59
C LEU A 1 -9.50 -3.33 -10.36
N SER A 2 -8.81 -2.20 -10.16
CA SER A 2 -9.14 -1.21 -9.11
C SER A 2 -10.46 -0.52 -9.41
N VAL A 3 -11.15 -0.01 -8.38
CA VAL A 3 -12.46 0.65 -8.45
C VAL A 3 -12.44 1.86 -7.52
N GLY A 4 -12.93 3.01 -7.98
CA GLY A 4 -13.06 4.21 -7.12
C GLY A 4 -11.74 4.84 -6.69
N ILE A 5 -10.63 4.48 -7.35
CA ILE A 5 -9.30 5.05 -7.14
C ILE A 5 -9.10 6.16 -8.17
N LEU A 6 -8.63 7.32 -7.72
CA LEU A 6 -8.39 8.52 -8.52
C LEU A 6 -6.92 8.93 -8.40
N ASP A 7 -6.37 9.51 -9.46
CA ASP A 7 -5.02 10.07 -9.53
C ASP A 7 -3.92 9.21 -8.85
N PRO A 8 -3.74 7.93 -9.24
CA PRO A 8 -2.66 7.11 -8.69
C PRO A 8 -1.30 7.70 -9.08
N ARG A 9 -0.45 7.93 -8.08
CA ARG A 9 0.89 8.51 -8.20
C ARG A 9 1.91 7.59 -7.55
N ALA A 10 2.96 7.27 -8.30
CA ALA A 10 4.12 6.56 -7.78
C ALA A 10 5.37 7.39 -8.12
N SER A 11 6.19 7.70 -7.11
CA SER A 11 7.45 8.41 -7.35
C SER A 11 8.53 7.41 -7.78
N PRO A 12 9.31 7.70 -8.84
CA PRO A 12 10.47 6.88 -9.21
C PRO A 12 11.51 6.74 -8.09
N THR A 13 11.54 7.66 -7.12
CA THR A 13 12.46 7.64 -5.98
C THR A 13 11.88 6.94 -4.74
N GLN A 14 10.60 6.56 -4.77
CA GLN A 14 9.92 5.85 -3.68
C GLN A 14 9.25 4.59 -4.25
N LEU A 15 10.07 3.62 -4.63
CA LEU A 15 9.65 2.40 -5.33
C LEU A 15 8.66 1.52 -4.54
N ASN A 16 8.56 1.74 -3.24
CA ASN A 16 7.71 0.99 -2.34
C ASN A 16 6.47 1.76 -1.87
N THR A 17 6.19 2.93 -2.46
CA THR A 17 5.06 3.80 -2.10
C THR A 17 4.20 4.12 -3.32
N VAL A 18 2.88 4.06 -3.14
CA VAL A 18 1.90 4.61 -4.10
C VAL A 18 0.89 5.46 -3.34
N GLU A 19 0.55 6.60 -3.93
CA GLU A 19 -0.45 7.53 -3.41
C GLU A 19 -1.64 7.56 -4.35
N PHE A 20 -2.84 7.71 -3.82
CA PHE A 20 -4.04 7.90 -4.64
C PHE A 20 -5.15 8.58 -3.84
N LEU A 21 -6.10 9.17 -4.55
CA LEU A 21 -7.29 9.77 -3.97
C LEU A 21 -8.47 8.81 -4.06
N TRP A 22 -9.41 8.92 -3.12
CA TRP A 22 -10.68 8.20 -3.16
C TRP A 22 -11.80 8.99 -2.48
N ASP A 23 -13.04 8.67 -2.83
CA ASP A 23 -14.23 9.26 -2.21
C ASP A 23 -14.71 8.35 -1.07
N PRO A 24 -14.62 8.79 0.20
CA PRO A 24 -15.00 7.98 1.35
C PRO A 24 -16.49 7.62 1.36
N SER A 25 -17.34 8.38 0.65
CA SER A 25 -18.77 8.08 0.51
C SER A 25 -19.06 6.95 -0.48
N LYS A 26 -18.10 6.58 -1.33
CA LYS A 26 -18.26 5.57 -2.38
C LYS A 26 -17.48 4.30 -2.07
N ARG A 27 -17.81 3.20 -2.75
CA ARG A 27 -17.02 1.97 -2.66
C ARG A 27 -15.69 2.15 -3.40
N ALA A 28 -14.59 1.79 -2.75
CA ALA A 28 -13.27 1.80 -3.36
C ALA A 28 -12.48 0.53 -3.06
N SER A 29 -11.71 0.08 -4.05
CA SER A 29 -10.78 -1.03 -3.92
C SER A 29 -9.55 -0.84 -4.81
N ALA A 30 -8.36 -1.03 -4.25
CA ALA A 30 -7.11 -0.98 -4.98
C ALA A 30 -6.59 -2.38 -5.28
N PHE A 31 -6.08 -2.60 -6.48
CA PHE A 31 -5.30 -3.78 -6.84
C PHE A 31 -3.83 -3.39 -6.92
N ILE A 32 -2.97 -4.08 -6.17
CA ILE A 32 -1.55 -3.72 -6.04
C ILE A 32 -0.69 -4.89 -6.47
N GLN A 33 0.28 -4.61 -7.33
CA GLN A 33 1.28 -5.58 -7.75
C GLN A 33 2.59 -5.33 -6.98
N VAL A 34 3.16 -6.39 -6.43
CA VAL A 34 4.42 -6.33 -5.68
C VAL A 34 5.50 -7.01 -6.50
N HIS A 35 6.55 -6.26 -6.83
CA HIS A 35 7.61 -6.67 -7.76
C HIS A 35 8.82 -7.31 -7.07
N CYS A 36 8.69 -7.73 -5.82
CA CYS A 36 9.74 -8.42 -5.07
C CYS A 36 9.18 -9.67 -4.38
N ILE A 37 10.02 -10.69 -4.18
CA ILE A 37 9.61 -11.94 -3.51
C ILE A 37 10.24 -12.05 -2.13
N SER A 38 9.52 -12.64 -1.18
CA SER A 38 9.94 -12.73 0.22
C SER A 38 11.28 -13.45 0.43
N THR A 39 11.70 -14.33 -0.49
CA THR A 39 12.97 -15.05 -0.43
C THR A 39 14.16 -14.27 -0.98
N GLU A 40 13.95 -13.13 -1.67
CA GLU A 40 15.06 -12.26 -2.11
C GLU A 40 15.75 -11.54 -0.94
N PHE A 41 15.07 -11.47 0.21
CA PHE A 41 15.53 -10.78 1.40
C PHE A 41 15.99 -11.73 2.51
N THR A 42 16.26 -13.00 2.18
CA THR A 42 16.83 -13.96 3.14
C THR A 42 18.36 -14.09 2.95
N PRO A 43 19.16 -14.25 4.02
CA PRO A 43 20.61 -14.30 3.91
C PRO A 43 21.14 -15.46 3.06
N ARG A 44 20.46 -16.62 3.05
CA ARG A 44 20.90 -17.78 2.27
C ARG A 44 20.08 -17.92 1.01
N LYS A 45 20.80 -17.98 -0.12
CA LYS A 45 20.23 -18.23 -1.45
C LYS A 45 20.01 -19.73 -1.74
N HIS A 46 20.50 -20.63 -0.89
CA HIS A 46 20.22 -22.06 -0.99
C HIS A 46 18.82 -22.34 -0.44
N GLY A 47 18.04 -23.11 -1.18
CA GLY A 47 16.62 -23.37 -0.89
C GLY A 47 16.35 -23.88 0.52
N GLY A 48 15.15 -23.58 1.03
CA GLY A 48 14.67 -24.04 2.34
C GLY A 48 14.47 -22.93 3.38
N GLU A 49 14.96 -21.71 3.15
CA GLU A 49 14.69 -20.59 4.06
C GLU A 49 13.26 -20.04 3.95
N LYS A 50 12.67 -19.75 5.11
CA LYS A 50 11.37 -19.07 5.19
C LYS A 50 11.57 -17.61 4.76
N GLY A 51 11.01 -17.23 3.60
CA GLY A 51 11.02 -15.85 3.13
C GLY A 51 10.53 -14.83 4.16
N VAL A 52 11.10 -13.62 4.13
CA VAL A 52 10.79 -12.51 5.03
C VAL A 52 9.36 -12.00 4.77
N PRO A 53 8.50 -11.88 5.79
CA PRO A 53 7.18 -11.28 5.63
C PRO A 53 7.32 -9.79 5.33
N PHE A 54 6.54 -9.30 4.36
CA PHE A 54 6.40 -7.88 4.10
C PHE A 54 5.21 -7.33 4.86
N ARG A 55 5.27 -6.04 5.22
CA ARG A 55 4.15 -5.32 5.80
C ARG A 55 3.65 -4.33 4.77
N VAL A 56 2.39 -4.48 4.37
CA VAL A 56 1.68 -3.44 3.64
C VAL A 56 1.10 -2.50 4.68
N GLN A 57 1.49 -1.23 4.64
CA GLN A 57 0.95 -0.15 5.46
C GLN A 57 0.13 0.78 4.57
N ILE A 58 -1.00 1.22 5.10
CA ILE A 58 -1.92 2.16 4.47
C ILE A 58 -2.07 3.31 5.44
N ASP A 59 -1.65 4.50 5.03
CA ASP A 59 -1.85 5.73 5.77
C ASP A 59 -2.85 6.60 5.01
N THR A 60 -3.87 7.10 5.70
CA THR A 60 -4.89 7.98 5.10
C THR A 60 -4.70 9.38 5.64
N PHE A 61 -4.73 10.37 4.74
CA PHE A 61 -4.51 11.77 5.02
C PHE A 61 -5.68 12.60 4.50
N LYS A 62 -6.07 13.58 5.30
CA LYS A 62 -7.02 14.62 4.92
C LYS A 62 -6.28 15.79 4.26
N GLN A 63 -6.97 16.43 3.33
CA GLN A 63 -6.53 17.70 2.77
C GLN A 63 -6.67 18.82 3.82
N ASN A 64 -5.59 19.57 4.04
CA ASN A 64 -5.59 20.77 4.87
C ASN A 64 -6.19 21.97 4.10
N GLU A 65 -6.29 23.13 4.76
CA GLU A 65 -6.83 24.36 4.16
C GLU A 65 -6.04 24.86 2.94
N ASN A 66 -4.76 24.49 2.83
CA ASN A 66 -3.86 24.85 1.73
C ASN A 66 -3.95 23.88 0.55
N GLY A 67 -4.80 22.85 0.63
CA GLY A 67 -4.95 21.86 -0.43
C GLY A 67 -3.94 20.71 -0.34
N GLU A 68 -3.18 20.58 0.74
CA GLU A 68 -2.14 19.55 0.90
C GLU A 68 -2.62 18.40 1.79
N TYR A 69 -2.27 17.16 1.44
CA TYR A 69 -2.65 15.97 2.20
C TYR A 69 -1.66 15.66 3.33
N THR A 70 -1.56 16.57 4.30
CA THR A 70 -0.57 16.47 5.41
C THR A 70 -1.19 16.09 6.75
N GLU A 71 -2.50 16.18 6.91
CA GLU A 71 -3.21 15.83 8.15
C GLU A 71 -3.46 14.32 8.18
N HIS A 72 -2.64 13.57 8.92
CA HIS A 72 -2.81 12.12 9.10
C HIS A 72 -4.08 11.78 9.88
N LEU A 73 -4.88 10.84 9.37
CA LEU A 73 -6.14 10.41 9.99
C LEU A 73 -6.07 8.99 10.54
N HIS A 74 -5.52 8.05 9.77
CA HIS A 74 -5.56 6.64 10.13
C HIS A 74 -4.42 5.84 9.49
N SER A 75 -3.97 4.81 10.20
CA SER A 75 -3.03 3.80 9.71
C SER A 75 -3.61 2.40 9.85
N ALA A 76 -3.61 1.64 8.75
CA ALA A 76 -3.84 0.20 8.76
C ALA A 76 -2.61 -0.54 8.25
N SER A 77 -2.46 -1.80 8.64
CA SER A 77 -1.44 -2.64 8.00
C SER A 77 -1.81 -4.11 8.01
N CYS A 78 -1.26 -4.86 7.06
CA CYS A 78 -1.31 -6.31 7.02
C CYS A 78 0.05 -6.90 6.66
N GLN A 79 0.30 -8.12 7.13
CA GLN A 79 1.47 -8.88 6.71
C GLN A 79 1.13 -9.69 5.48
N ILE A 80 2.01 -9.63 4.47
CA ILE A 80 1.92 -10.44 3.26
C ILE A 80 3.20 -11.24 3.09
N LYS A 81 3.10 -12.35 2.37
CA LYS A 81 4.26 -13.12 1.91
C LYS A 81 4.14 -13.29 0.41
N VAL A 82 5.15 -12.83 -0.31
CA VAL A 82 5.16 -12.83 -1.78
C VAL A 82 6.00 -13.99 -2.25
N PHE A 83 5.38 -14.87 -3.02
CA PHE A 83 6.03 -16.05 -3.59
C PHE A 83 6.17 -15.87 -5.10
N LYS A 84 7.23 -16.44 -5.68
CA LYS A 84 7.38 -16.49 -7.13
C LYS A 84 6.36 -17.49 -7.69
N VAL A 85 5.38 -17.00 -8.44
CA VAL A 85 4.44 -17.83 -9.21
C VAL A 85 4.72 -17.58 -10.70
N GLY A 86 5.58 -18.38 -11.31
CA GLY A 86 5.99 -18.17 -12.71
C GLY A 86 6.65 -16.80 -13.00
N VAL A 87 6.21 -16.09 -14.05
CA VAL A 87 6.77 -14.81 -14.54
C VAL A 87 6.23 -13.55 -13.85
N SER A 88 5.32 -13.64 -12.86
CA SER A 88 4.84 -12.43 -12.15
C SER A 88 4.38 -12.72 -10.71
N ALA A 89 4.84 -11.89 -9.77
CA ALA A 89 4.33 -11.86 -8.41
C ALA A 89 3.09 -10.96 -8.35
N VAL A 90 1.99 -11.47 -7.79
CA VAL A 90 0.72 -10.73 -7.65
C VAL A 90 0.40 -10.58 -6.17
N ALA A 91 0.14 -9.35 -5.71
CA ALA A 91 -0.46 -9.12 -4.40
C ALA A 91 -1.96 -8.78 -4.57
N GLY A 92 -2.72 -9.03 -3.50
CA GLY A 92 -4.17 -9.10 -3.54
C GLY A 92 -4.90 -7.78 -3.78
N ARG A 93 -6.23 -7.86 -3.74
CA ARG A 93 -7.13 -6.69 -3.74
C ARG A 93 -7.29 -6.17 -2.30
N LEU A 94 -7.10 -4.87 -2.11
CA LEU A 94 -7.33 -4.17 -0.85
C LEU A 94 -8.66 -3.40 -0.92
N GLY A 95 -9.57 -3.67 0.01
CA GLY A 95 -10.84 -2.97 0.15
C GLY A 95 -10.71 -1.82 1.14
N LEU A 96 -11.10 -0.60 0.73
CA LEU A 96 -11.02 0.61 1.57
C LEU A 96 -12.30 0.84 2.38
N ASP A 97 -13.34 0.03 2.16
CA ASP A 97 -14.65 0.16 2.81
C ASP A 97 -14.57 0.08 4.36
N GLY A 98 -13.62 -0.69 4.90
CA GLY A 98 -13.43 -0.81 6.36
C GLY A 98 -12.85 0.44 7.04
N LEU A 99 -12.29 1.36 6.26
CA LEU A 99 -11.77 2.63 6.77
C LEU A 99 -12.91 3.63 7.02
N LYS A 100 -14.02 3.52 6.29
CA LYS A 100 -15.13 4.50 6.28
C LYS A 100 -15.67 4.91 7.65
N GLY A 101 -15.71 4.00 8.62
CA GLY A 101 -16.22 4.27 9.98
C GLY A 101 -15.38 5.27 10.79
N LEU A 102 -14.20 5.64 10.32
CA LEU A 102 -13.29 6.58 10.98
C LEU A 102 -13.38 8.00 10.42
N PHE A 103 -14.16 8.21 9.36
CA PHE A 103 -14.18 9.48 8.62
C PHE A 103 -15.46 10.25 8.86
N GLN A 104 -15.35 11.56 9.04
CA GLN A 104 -16.50 12.44 9.01
C GLN A 104 -16.96 12.63 7.56
N PRO A 105 -18.27 12.54 7.25
CA PRO A 105 -18.78 12.72 5.91
C PRO A 105 -18.59 14.19 5.48
N LYS A 106 -17.48 14.47 4.82
CA LYS A 106 -17.25 15.72 4.09
C LYS A 106 -17.09 15.41 2.61
N PRO A 107 -17.43 16.34 1.70
CA PRO A 107 -17.37 16.12 0.25
C PRO A 107 -15.95 16.07 -0.32
N PHE A 108 -14.91 16.04 0.52
CA PHE A 108 -13.52 16.07 0.09
C PHE A 108 -13.02 14.65 -0.17
N TYR A 109 -12.19 14.50 -1.20
CA TYR A 109 -11.43 13.26 -1.43
C TYR A 109 -10.33 13.15 -0.38
N ASP A 110 -10.10 11.94 0.14
CA ASP A 110 -8.97 11.66 1.03
C ASP A 110 -7.82 11.04 0.24
N SER A 111 -6.59 11.33 0.65
CA SER A 111 -5.39 10.68 0.08
C SER A 111 -5.04 9.44 0.88
N VAL A 112 -4.70 8.37 0.18
CA VAL A 112 -4.16 7.15 0.76
C VAL A 112 -2.75 6.93 0.24
N ILE A 113 -1.81 6.84 1.17
CA ILE A 113 -0.42 6.45 0.93
C ILE A 113 -0.29 4.98 1.32
N LEU A 114 -0.06 4.13 0.33
CA LEU A 114 0.25 2.73 0.53
C LEU A 114 1.76 2.53 0.48
N CYS A 115 2.35 2.09 1.58
CA CYS A 115 3.77 1.76 1.68
C CYS A 115 3.96 0.26 1.91
N ILE A 116 4.81 -0.39 1.12
CA ILE A 116 5.24 -1.78 1.35
C ILE A 116 6.60 -1.75 2.04
N ILE A 117 6.65 -2.22 3.29
CA ILE A 117 7.86 -2.27 4.11
C ILE A 117 8.35 -3.73 4.18
N SER A 118 9.54 -4.01 3.66
CA SER A 118 10.26 -5.23 4.01
C SER A 118 10.80 -5.09 5.43
N ASN A 119 10.48 -6.00 6.34
CA ASN A 119 10.87 -5.91 7.76
C ASN A 119 12.39 -6.06 8.01
N THR A 120 13.18 -6.28 6.97
CA THR A 120 14.64 -6.29 7.03
C THR A 120 15.18 -4.88 6.80
N LYS A 121 16.14 -4.47 7.63
CA LYS A 121 17.00 -3.25 7.61
C LYS A 121 17.74 -2.95 6.28
N GLN A 122 17.22 -3.44 5.15
CA GLN A 122 17.87 -3.51 3.85
C GLN A 122 17.03 -2.87 2.74
N SER A 123 16.08 -1.99 3.08
CA SER A 123 15.50 -1.04 2.11
C SER A 123 16.42 0.19 2.00
N ARG A 124 17.64 -0.04 1.53
CA ARG A 124 18.44 1.00 0.87
C ARG A 124 18.66 0.53 -0.55
N PHE A 125 17.70 0.86 -1.40
CA PHE A 125 17.87 1.04 -2.83
C PHE A 125 17.12 2.31 -3.20
#